data_AF-A0A7Y4TYM4-F1
#
_entry.id   AF-A0A7Y4TYM4-F1
#
_cell.length_a   1.000
_cell.length_b   1.000
_cell.length_c   1.000
_cell.angle_alpha   90.00
_cell.angle_beta   90.00
_cell.angle_gamma   90.00
#
_symmetry.space_group_name_H-M   'P 1'
#
loop_
_entity.id
_entity.type
_entity.pdbx_description
1 polymer ?
#
loop_
_entity_poly.entity_id
_entity_poly.type
_entity_poly.pdbx_seq_one_letter_code
_entity_poly.pdbx_strand_id
1 'polypeptide(L)'
;MATQRIVIGPIDLGLGWEATRAWKTGGPIVLIQANSPTGEIVKSRFDMQKSMFIDPLPIEAKKADIEHLLEALNAATATLS
;
A
#
# COMPACT_ATOMS: atom_id res chain seq x y z
N MET A 1 -6.03 -5.23 18.72
CA MET A 1 -5.76 -6.27 17.70
C MET A 1 -4.28 -6.25 17.37
N ALA A 2 -3.68 -7.39 17.00
CA ALA A 2 -2.27 -7.47 16.65
C ALA A 2 -2.01 -6.86 15.26
N THR A 3 -0.89 -6.16 15.10
CA THR A 3 -0.42 -5.69 13.78
C THR A 3 0.03 -6.88 12.94
N GLN A 4 -0.60 -7.11 11.81
CA GLN A 4 -0.20 -8.13 10.86
C GLN A 4 0.58 -7.51 9.71
N ARG A 5 1.74 -8.08 9.41
CA ARG A 5 2.54 -7.75 8.23
C ARG A 5 2.09 -8.60 7.05
N ILE A 6 1.93 -7.97 5.89
CA ILE A 6 1.42 -8.56 4.66
C ILE A 6 2.41 -8.27 3.53
N VAL A 7 2.71 -9.26 2.70
CA VAL A 7 3.46 -9.07 1.45
C VAL A 7 2.44 -8.92 0.33
N ILE A 8 2.53 -7.81 -0.42
CA ILE A 8 1.59 -7.49 -1.50
C ILE A 8 2.23 -7.59 -2.90
N GLY A 9 3.52 -7.94 -2.97
CA GLY A 9 4.31 -7.94 -4.21
C GLY A 9 4.73 -6.53 -4.61
N PRO A 10 5.64 -6.35 -5.59
CA PRO A 10 5.93 -5.03 -6.14
C PRO A 10 4.71 -4.54 -6.93
N ILE A 11 4.04 -3.52 -6.42
CA ILE A 11 2.95 -2.82 -7.10
C ILE A 11 3.49 -1.45 -7.50
N ASP A 12 3.52 -1.18 -8.80
CA ASP A 12 3.90 0.13 -9.33
C ASP A 12 2.94 1.20 -8.81
N LEU A 13 3.49 2.26 -8.24
CA LEU A 13 2.79 3.45 -7.79
C LEU A 13 3.01 4.63 -8.75
N GLY A 14 3.89 4.46 -9.75
CA GLY A 14 4.32 5.47 -10.71
C GLY A 14 5.77 5.92 -10.48
N LEU A 15 6.40 6.44 -11.54
CA LEU A 15 7.76 7.01 -11.52
C LEU A 15 8.83 6.08 -10.89
N GLY A 16 8.64 4.76 -11.01
CA GLY A 16 9.54 3.75 -10.45
C GLY A 16 9.38 3.51 -8.95
N TRP A 17 8.37 4.09 -8.30
CA TRP A 17 8.03 3.78 -6.92
C TRP A 17 7.18 2.52 -6.85
N GLU A 18 7.51 1.63 -5.92
CA GLU A 18 6.81 0.36 -5.78
C GLU A 18 6.37 0.12 -4.33
N ALA A 19 5.08 -0.18 -4.13
CA ALA A 19 4.61 -0.73 -2.86
C ALA A 19 5.01 -2.21 -2.78
N THR A 20 5.57 -2.66 -1.65
CA THR A 20 5.98 -4.08 -1.50
C THR A 20 5.42 -4.79 -0.28
N ARG A 21 5.10 -4.03 0.77
CA ARG A 21 4.64 -4.55 2.05
C ARG A 21 3.54 -3.66 2.62
N ALA A 22 2.65 -4.27 3.37
CA ALA A 22 1.64 -3.59 4.14
C ALA A 22 1.62 -4.06 5.60
N TRP A 23 1.14 -3.21 6.50
CA TRP A 23 0.81 -3.58 7.88
C TRP A 23 -0.63 -3.18 8.19
N LYS A 24 -1.40 -4.13 8.75
CA LYS A 24 -2.81 -3.95 9.11
C LYS A 24 -3.02 -4.23 10.59
N THR A 25 -3.69 -3.31 11.30
CA THR A 25 -3.92 -3.37 12.75
C THR A 25 -5.39 -3.53 13.15
N GLY A 26 -6.28 -3.67 12.17
CA GLY A 26 -7.74 -3.63 12.32
C GLY A 26 -8.31 -2.33 11.76
N GLY A 27 -9.46 -2.42 11.08
CA GLY A 27 -10.06 -1.28 10.36
C GLY A 27 -9.59 -1.13 8.90
N PRO A 28 -9.96 -0.03 8.23
CA PRO A 28 -9.72 0.19 6.80
C PRO A 28 -8.35 0.80 6.48
N ILE A 29 -7.62 1.27 7.49
CA ILE A 29 -6.31 1.91 7.30
C ILE A 29 -5.20 0.85 7.33
N VAL A 30 -4.33 0.90 6.33
CA VAL A 30 -3.12 0.08 6.24
C VAL A 30 -1.89 0.97 6.08
N LEU A 31 -0.77 0.56 6.67
CA LEU A 31 0.51 1.23 6.44
C LEU A 31 1.20 0.54 5.26
N ILE A 32 1.51 1.27 4.20
CA ILE A 32 2.16 0.77 2.99
C ILE A 32 3.63 1.16 3.01
N GLN A 33 4.52 0.22 2.72
CA GLN A 33 5.92 0.50 2.40
C GLN A 33 6.05 0.72 0.89
N ALA A 34 6.45 1.92 0.49
CA ALA A 34 6.82 2.26 -0.88
C ALA A 34 8.34 2.41 -0.98
N ASN A 35 8.92 1.85 -2.04
CA ASN A 35 10.35 1.89 -2.31
C ASN A 35 10.58 2.67 -3.59
N SER A 36 11.50 3.64 -3.54
CA SER A 36 11.90 4.44 -4.68
C SER A 36 12.86 3.66 -5.59
N PRO A 37 13.06 4.10 -6.84
CA PRO A 37 14.07 3.51 -7.72
C PRO A 37 15.51 3.78 -7.25
N THR A 38 15.72 4.73 -6.32
CA THR A 38 17.03 5.08 -5.76
C THR A 38 17.33 4.38 -4.43
N GLY A 39 16.41 3.53 -3.94
CA GLY A 39 16.57 2.77 -2.70
C GLY A 39 16.05 3.47 -1.43
N GLU A 40 15.51 4.68 -1.54
CA GLU A 40 14.73 5.31 -0.46
C GLU A 40 13.48 4.47 -0.16
N ILE A 41 13.16 4.31 1.13
CA ILE A 41 11.98 3.59 1.61
C ILE A 41 11.13 4.54 2.44
N VAL A 42 9.87 4.70 2.03
CA VAL A 42 8.88 5.50 2.76
C VAL A 42 7.74 4.62 3.24
N LYS A 43 7.09 5.04 4.32
CA LYS A 43 5.86 4.42 4.81
C LYS A 43 4.75 5.44 4.80
N SER A 44 3.63 5.11 4.16
CA SER A 44 2.46 5.98 4.06
C SER A 44 1.20 5.23 4.46
N ARG A 45 0.29 5.91 5.18
CA ARG A 45 -1.01 5.35 5.52
C ARG A 45 -1.94 5.43 4.30
N PHE A 46 -2.60 4.32 4.00
CA PHE A 46 -3.58 4.19 2.93
C PHE A 46 -4.93 3.78 3.52
N ASP A 47 -5.99 4.47 3.12
CA ASP A 47 -7.37 4.16 3.48
C ASP A 47 -7.98 3.26 2.38
N MET A 48 -8.18 1.98 2.70
CA MET A 48 -8.74 1.00 1.76
C MET A 48 -10.20 1.28 1.41
N GLN A 49 -10.97 1.97 2.26
CA GLN A 49 -12.37 2.29 1.95
C GLN A 49 -12.46 3.47 0.99
N LYS A 50 -11.58 4.46 1.16
CA LYS A 50 -11.55 5.65 0.30
C LYS A 50 -10.66 5.49 -0.92
N SER A 51 -9.88 4.40 -0.99
CA SER A 51 -8.90 4.16 -2.05
C SER A 51 -7.93 5.34 -2.21
N MET A 52 -7.36 5.81 -1.10
CA MET A 52 -6.46 6.96 -1.12
C MET A 52 -5.38 6.90 -0.05
N PHE A 53 -4.24 7.51 -0.34
CA PHE A 53 -3.23 7.78 0.66
C PHE A 53 -3.66 8.94 1.57
N ILE A 54 -3.55 8.72 2.88
CA ILE A 54 -3.80 9.73 3.91
C ILE A 54 -2.55 10.61 4.05
N ASP A 55 -1.37 9.98 4.05
CA ASP A 55 -0.09 10.69 4.05
C ASP A 55 0.38 10.88 2.60
N PRO A 56 0.85 12.07 2.21
CA PRO A 56 1.30 12.30 0.85
C PRO A 56 2.47 11.38 0.49
N LEU A 57 2.38 10.74 -0.67
CA LEU A 57 3.54 10.10 -1.29
C LEU A 57 4.43 11.17 -1.94
N PRO A 58 5.72 10.89 -2.16
CA PRO A 58 6.61 11.75 -2.95
C PRO A 58 6.21 11.89 -4.42
N ILE A 59 5.18 11.16 -4.83
CA ILE A 59 4.64 11.08 -6.18
C ILE A 59 3.12 11.13 -6.16
N GLU A 60 2.54 11.53 -7.29
CA GLU A 60 1.10 11.42 -7.52
C GLU A 60 0.81 10.08 -8.22
N ALA A 61 0.32 9.11 -7.44
CA ALA A 61 -0.07 7.81 -7.98
C ALA A 61 -1.33 7.93 -8.84
N LYS A 62 -1.34 7.29 -10.01
CA LYS A 62 -2.50 7.35 -10.90
C LYS A 62 -3.62 6.47 -10.36
N LYS A 63 -4.86 6.76 -10.77
CA LYS A 63 -6.03 6.00 -10.37
C LYS A 63 -5.88 4.48 -10.60
N ALA A 64 -5.34 4.08 -11.75
CA ALA A 64 -5.13 2.65 -12.07
C ALA A 64 -4.14 1.97 -11.11
N ASP A 65 -3.08 2.67 -10.71
CA ASP A 65 -2.07 2.17 -9.77
C ASP A 65 -2.67 1.99 -8.37
N ILE A 66 -3.53 2.93 -7.96
CA ILE A 66 -4.29 2.87 -6.71
C ILE A 66 -5.29 1.72 -6.70
N GLU A 67 -5.99 1.48 -7.80
CA GLU A 67 -6.92 0.36 -7.96
C GLU A 67 -6.18 -0.98 -7.85
N HIS A 68 -5.04 -1.12 -8.54
CA HIS A 68 -4.20 -2.30 -8.47
C HIS A 68 -3.64 -2.56 -7.05
N LEU A 69 -3.21 -1.50 -6.36
CA LEU A 69 -2.81 -1.58 -4.94
C LEU A 69 -3.96 -2.08 -4.06
N LEU A 70 -5.17 -1.55 -4.25
CA LEU A 70 -6.35 -1.95 -3.48
C LEU A 70 -6.71 -3.42 -3.71
N GLU A 71 -6.67 -3.89 -4.95
CA GLU A 71 -6.89 -5.31 -5.30
C GLU A 71 -5.87 -6.21 -4.60
N ALA A 72 -4.59 -5.87 -4.66
CA ALA A 72 -3.53 -6.61 -3.98
C ALA A 72 -3.74 -6.68 -2.46
N LEU A 73 -4.14 -5.56 -1.84
CA LEU A 73 -4.45 -5.50 -0.41
C LEU A 73 -5.67 -6.34 -0.03
N ASN A 74 -6.72 -6.31 -0.85
CA ASN A 74 -7.92 -7.12 -0.63
C ASN A 74 -7.62 -8.61 -0.75
N ALA A 75 -6.92 -9.04 -1.80
CA ALA A 75 -6.50 -10.43 -1.98
C ALA A 75 -5.63 -10.91 -0.81
N ALA A 76 -4.65 -10.11 -0.41
CA ALA A 76 -3.73 -10.47 0.65
C ALA A 76 -4.39 -10.48 2.03
N THR A 77 -5.45 -9.69 2.26
CA THR A 77 -6.20 -9.70 3.52
C THR A 77 -7.30 -10.76 3.60
N ALA A 78 -7.89 -11.16 2.46
CA ALA A 78 -8.83 -12.29 2.40
C ALA A 78 -8.17 -13.62 2.82
N THR A 79 -6.87 -13.77 2.54
CA THR A 79 -6.09 -14.96 2.93
C THR A 79 -5.82 -15.03 4.45
N LEU A 80 -6.14 -13.97 5.20
CA LEU A 80 -5.88 -13.84 6.63
C LEU A 80 -7.14 -13.92 7.49
N SER A 81 -8.31 -14.05 6.85
CA SER A 81 -9.63 -14.14 7.48
C SER A 81 -10.10 -15.59 7.49
#